data_AF-A0A9P7DMG1-F1
#
_entry.id   AF-A0A9P7DMG1-F1
#
_cell.length_a   1.000
_cell.length_b   1.000
_cell.length_c   1.000
_cell.angle_alpha   90.00
_cell.angle_beta   90.00
_cell.angle_gamma   90.00
#
_symmetry.space_group_name_H-M   'P 1'
#
loop_
_entity.id
_entity.type
_entity.pdbx_description
1 polymer ?
#
loop_
_entity_poly.entity_id
_entity_poly.type
_entity_poly.pdbx_seq_one_letter_code
_entity_poly.pdbx_strand_id
1 'polypeptide(L)'
;MTFVSNDPTWWPTINLSVFDSYWMVAAGVVVVYDWVLTFGQEIELIWRQRWSLITVLYLLIRYAGLPYSVVWLLSTIPVSLTDAVSTITNHVLSGTNVVVAAALGVIMIARLHAMYQGSRMMLAFLVIIFLTVNITCVVLLAIGLKYAVGEELILSGTYLCVYGVEGDSSLLISMIWMLNTIWEVLALCLSVWVAVKHFRKRRLDSSTGSTIGDYFRVLIQSHVLYFAR
;
A
#
# COMPACT_ATOMS: atom_id res chain seq x y z
N MET A 1 3.18 -14.34 27.81
CA MET A 1 4.20 -14.66 28.85
C MET A 1 5.56 -14.47 28.19
N THR A 2 6.51 -13.77 28.78
CA THR A 2 7.79 -13.48 28.09
C THR A 2 8.57 -14.77 27.86
N PHE A 3 8.81 -15.15 26.60
CA PHE A 3 9.61 -16.34 26.27
C PHE A 3 11.08 -15.94 26.13
N VAL A 4 11.96 -16.63 26.86
CA VAL A 4 13.41 -16.35 26.86
C VAL A 4 14.16 -17.58 26.38
N SER A 5 14.95 -17.45 25.31
CA SER A 5 15.82 -18.52 24.80
C SER A 5 17.19 -17.99 24.38
N ASN A 6 18.23 -18.76 24.72
CA ASN A 6 19.62 -18.48 24.37
C ASN A 6 20.20 -19.56 23.43
N ASP A 7 19.35 -20.32 22.76
CA ASP A 7 19.77 -21.39 21.85
C ASP A 7 20.37 -20.81 20.54
N PRO A 8 21.59 -21.21 20.13
CA PRO A 8 22.20 -20.83 18.86
C PRO A 8 21.36 -21.11 17.61
N THR A 9 20.37 -22.01 17.68
CA THR A 9 19.45 -22.30 16.57
C THR A 9 18.68 -21.07 16.08
N TRP A 10 18.53 -20.04 16.92
CA TRP A 10 17.84 -18.81 16.58
C TRP A 10 18.71 -17.75 15.89
N TRP A 11 20.02 -17.95 15.77
CA TRP A 11 20.92 -16.99 15.13
C TRP A 11 20.51 -16.58 13.70
N PRO A 12 20.01 -17.48 12.83
CA PRO A 12 19.51 -17.07 11.52
C PRO A 12 18.34 -16.09 11.61
N THR A 13 17.38 -16.33 12.52
CA THR A 13 16.23 -15.45 12.75
C THR A 13 16.66 -14.10 13.27
N ILE A 14 17.57 -14.07 14.25
CA ILE A 14 18.14 -12.82 14.80
C ILE A 14 18.84 -12.02 13.69
N ASN A 15 19.66 -12.67 12.86
CA ASN A 15 20.35 -12.02 11.75
C ASN A 15 19.38 -11.43 10.72
N LEU A 16 18.29 -12.14 10.40
CA LEU A 16 17.23 -11.62 9.52
C LEU A 16 16.55 -10.39 10.14
N SER A 17 16.17 -10.44 11.41
CA SER A 17 15.54 -9.30 12.09
C SER A 17 16.47 -8.08 12.17
N VAL A 18 17.77 -8.29 12.38
CA VAL A 18 18.77 -7.21 12.34
C VAL A 18 18.88 -6.62 10.94
N PHE A 19 18.96 -7.45 9.91
CA PHE A 19 18.98 -7.01 8.52
C PHE A 19 17.73 -6.19 8.17
N ASP A 20 16.55 -6.69 8.51
CA ASP A 20 15.26 -6.02 8.30
C ASP A 20 15.21 -4.68 9.06
N SER A 21 15.76 -4.62 10.28
CA SER A 21 15.85 -3.37 11.05
C SER A 21 16.65 -2.30 10.30
N TYR A 22 17.82 -2.63 9.76
CA TYR A 22 18.63 -1.67 8.99
C TYR A 22 17.90 -1.22 7.72
N TRP A 23 17.25 -2.15 7.02
CA TRP A 23 16.46 -1.84 5.83
C TRP A 23 15.30 -0.89 6.15
N MET A 24 14.55 -1.18 7.22
CA MET A 24 13.41 -0.35 7.63
C MET A 24 13.85 1.05 8.05
N VAL A 25 14.99 1.18 8.74
CA VAL A 25 15.57 2.49 9.08
C VAL A 25 15.92 3.27 7.81
N ALA A 26 16.60 2.64 6.86
CA ALA A 26 16.94 3.28 5.59
C ALA A 26 15.68 3.71 4.81
N ALA A 27 14.68 2.84 4.71
CA ALA A 27 13.40 3.13 4.07
C ALA A 27 12.66 4.28 4.78
N GLY A 28 12.65 4.30 6.11
CA GLY A 28 12.05 5.36 6.91
C GLY A 28 12.69 6.73 6.65
N VAL A 29 14.03 6.79 6.55
CA VAL A 29 14.74 8.02 6.19
C VAL A 29 14.34 8.51 4.81
N VAL A 30 14.25 7.62 3.82
CA VAL A 30 13.82 7.98 2.46
C VAL A 30 12.39 8.52 2.45
N VAL A 31 11.47 7.90 3.17
CA VAL A 31 10.07 8.36 3.28
C VAL A 31 9.99 9.74 3.91
N VAL A 32 10.70 9.98 5.01
CA VAL A 32 10.74 11.29 5.67
C VAL A 32 11.37 12.33 4.76
N TYR A 33 12.45 11.99 4.07
CA TYR A 33 13.13 12.87 3.13
C TYR A 33 12.21 13.30 1.97
N ASP A 34 11.55 12.34 1.32
CA ASP A 34 10.58 12.62 0.24
C ASP A 34 9.45 13.51 0.74
N TRP A 35 8.92 13.22 1.94
CA TRP A 35 7.86 14.00 2.55
C TRP A 35 8.28 15.46 2.77
N VAL A 36 9.46 15.70 3.36
CA VAL A 36 9.98 17.06 3.60
C VAL A 36 10.17 17.82 2.28
N LEU A 37 10.72 17.16 1.26
CA LEU A 37 10.97 17.78 -0.04
C LEU A 37 9.66 18.24 -0.72
N THR A 38 8.63 17.43 -0.61
CA THR A 38 7.35 17.66 -1.31
C THR A 38 6.36 18.49 -0.51
N PHE A 39 6.54 18.61 0.82
CA PHE A 39 5.65 19.38 1.71
C PHE A 39 5.43 20.84 1.28
N GLY A 40 6.48 21.54 0.85
CA GLY A 40 6.36 22.93 0.38
C GLY A 40 5.43 23.05 -0.84
N GLN A 41 5.56 22.13 -1.78
CA GLN A 41 4.70 22.07 -2.97
C GLN A 41 3.27 21.68 -2.61
N GLU A 42 3.08 20.78 -1.63
CA GLU A 42 1.75 20.38 -1.19
C GLU A 42 0.94 21.54 -0.63
N ILE A 43 1.56 22.41 0.17
CA ILE A 43 0.87 23.59 0.72
C ILE A 43 0.36 24.48 -0.41
N GLU A 44 1.20 24.73 -1.42
CA GLU A 44 0.83 25.63 -2.51
C GLU A 44 -0.19 25.02 -3.47
N LEU A 45 -0.03 23.74 -3.82
CA LEU A 45 -0.81 23.08 -4.86
C LEU A 45 -2.08 22.42 -4.34
N ILE A 46 -2.06 21.92 -3.10
CA ILE A 46 -3.14 21.08 -2.56
C ILE A 46 -3.94 21.87 -1.53
N TRP A 47 -3.28 22.47 -0.54
CA TRP A 47 -3.98 23.15 0.56
C TRP A 47 -4.66 24.45 0.12
N ARG A 48 -4.07 25.19 -0.83
CA ARG A 48 -4.66 26.43 -1.36
C ARG A 48 -5.72 26.19 -2.43
N GLN A 49 -5.87 24.96 -2.92
CA GLN A 49 -6.83 24.63 -3.97
C GLN A 49 -8.20 24.22 -3.38
N ARG A 50 -9.23 24.17 -4.23
CA ARG A 50 -10.55 23.67 -3.83
C ARG A 50 -10.48 22.20 -3.47
N TRP A 51 -11.03 21.85 -2.31
CA TRP A 51 -11.03 20.48 -1.80
C TRP A 51 -11.93 19.60 -2.67
N SER A 52 -11.32 18.63 -3.35
CA SER A 52 -12.02 17.58 -4.07
C SER A 52 -11.97 16.26 -3.28
N LEU A 53 -12.82 15.30 -3.62
CA LEU A 53 -12.75 13.95 -3.03
C LEU A 53 -11.37 13.31 -3.24
N ILE A 54 -10.74 13.53 -4.40
CA ILE A 54 -9.40 13.03 -4.70
C ILE A 54 -8.35 13.70 -3.79
N THR A 55 -8.51 14.99 -3.53
CA THR A 55 -7.65 15.75 -2.61
C THR A 55 -7.70 15.16 -1.19
N VAL A 56 -8.92 14.86 -0.70
CA VAL A 56 -9.11 14.26 0.63
C VAL A 56 -8.49 12.86 0.69
N LEU A 57 -8.72 12.02 -0.31
CA LEU A 57 -8.14 10.68 -0.37
C LEU A 57 -6.61 10.72 -0.43
N TYR A 58 -6.04 11.66 -1.20
CA TYR A 58 -4.60 11.87 -1.26
C TYR A 58 -4.04 12.24 0.11
N LEU A 59 -4.62 13.25 0.78
CA LEU A 59 -4.18 13.68 2.11
C LEU A 59 -4.33 12.54 3.12
N LEU A 60 -5.42 11.78 3.08
CA LEU A 60 -5.61 10.63 3.96
C LEU A 60 -4.48 9.60 3.80
N ILE A 61 -4.15 9.19 2.58
CA ILE A 61 -3.08 8.21 2.33
C ILE A 61 -1.72 8.78 2.77
N ARG A 62 -1.45 10.03 2.38
CA ARG A 62 -0.19 10.73 2.65
C ARG A 62 0.09 10.86 4.16
N TYR A 63 -0.89 11.33 4.92
CA TYR A 63 -0.75 11.58 6.35
C TYR A 63 -0.98 10.35 7.22
N ALA A 64 -1.65 9.30 6.71
CA ALA A 64 -1.66 7.98 7.36
C ALA A 64 -0.33 7.23 7.16
N GLY A 65 0.34 7.43 6.02
CA GLY A 65 1.59 6.73 5.67
C GLY A 65 2.77 7.06 6.58
N LEU A 66 2.95 8.34 6.95
CA LEU A 66 4.06 8.75 7.82
C LEU A 66 4.03 8.10 9.22
N PRO A 67 2.94 8.23 10.00
CA PRO A 67 2.81 7.53 11.28
C PRO A 67 2.92 6.03 11.10
N TYR A 68 2.35 5.46 10.04
CA TYR A 68 2.46 4.04 9.74
C TYR A 68 3.91 3.60 9.60
N SER A 69 4.73 4.30 8.81
CA SER A 69 6.16 3.99 8.65
C SER A 69 6.93 4.09 9.96
N VAL A 70 6.64 5.10 10.79
CA VAL A 70 7.31 5.27 12.10
C VAL A 70 6.93 4.15 13.06
N VAL A 71 5.65 3.82 13.16
CA VAL A 71 5.14 2.76 14.03
C VAL A 71 5.68 1.40 13.59
N TRP A 72 5.74 1.13 12.28
CA TRP A 72 6.32 -0.09 11.73
C TRP A 72 7.82 -0.22 12.06
N LEU A 73 8.56 0.89 11.98
CA LEU A 73 9.96 0.95 12.36
C LEU A 73 10.17 0.66 13.85
N LEU A 74 9.31 1.22 14.72
CA LEU A 74 9.35 0.93 16.16
C LEU A 74 9.05 -0.53 16.49
N SER A 75 8.20 -1.20 15.71
CA SER A 75 7.93 -2.63 15.84
C SER A 75 9.08 -3.53 15.37
N THR A 76 9.93 -3.03 14.48
CA THR A 76 11.00 -3.83 13.85
C THR A 76 12.32 -3.73 14.61
N ILE A 77 12.62 -2.56 15.20
CA ILE A 77 13.86 -2.36 15.97
C ILE A 77 13.79 -3.19 17.26
N PRO A 78 14.89 -3.85 17.68
CA PRO A 78 14.94 -4.66 18.89
C PRO A 78 14.99 -3.80 20.16
N VAL A 79 13.88 -3.12 20.45
CA VAL A 79 13.64 -2.35 21.66
C VAL A 79 12.62 -3.07 22.54
N SER A 80 12.79 -2.96 23.86
CA SER A 80 11.84 -3.50 24.83
C SER A 80 10.55 -2.67 24.78
N LEU A 81 9.56 -3.12 24.00
CA LEU A 81 8.18 -2.63 24.07
C LEU A 81 7.40 -3.51 25.03
N THR A 82 6.56 -2.90 25.86
CA THR A 82 5.62 -3.64 26.70
C THR A 82 4.58 -4.39 25.86
N ASP A 83 4.16 -5.58 26.31
CA ASP A 83 3.11 -6.41 25.69
C ASP A 83 1.85 -5.59 25.27
N ALA A 84 1.44 -4.63 26.10
CA ALA A 84 0.29 -3.75 25.81
C ALA A 84 0.56 -2.78 24.65
N VAL A 85 1.75 -2.18 24.58
CA VAL A 85 2.12 -1.25 23.50
C VAL A 85 2.31 -2.01 22.19
N SER A 86 2.84 -3.24 22.25
CA SER A 86 2.93 -4.14 21.10
C SER A 86 1.56 -4.45 20.49
N THR A 87 0.61 -4.81 21.35
CA THR A 87 -0.76 -5.17 20.93
C THR A 87 -1.48 -3.97 20.31
N ILE A 88 -1.42 -2.80 20.96
CA ILE A 88 -1.98 -1.55 20.44
C ILE A 88 -1.36 -1.19 19.09
N THR A 89 -0.02 -1.28 19.00
CA THR A 89 0.72 -1.02 17.77
C THR A 89 0.26 -1.93 16.63
N ASN A 90 0.06 -3.22 16.89
CA ASN A 90 -0.43 -4.16 15.89
C ASN A 90 -1.85 -3.83 15.40
N HIS A 91 -2.76 -3.47 16.31
CA HIS A 91 -4.10 -3.04 15.95
C HIS A 91 -4.08 -1.78 15.07
N VAL A 92 -3.27 -0.79 15.44
CA VAL A 92 -3.10 0.46 14.68
C VAL A 92 -2.56 0.16 13.29
N LEU A 93 -1.45 -0.59 13.18
CA LEU A 93 -0.83 -0.94 11.90
C LEU A 93 -1.80 -1.70 10.99
N SER A 94 -2.49 -2.70 11.53
CA SER A 94 -3.43 -3.52 10.76
C SER A 94 -4.64 -2.72 10.29
N GLY A 95 -5.18 -1.85 11.16
CA GLY A 95 -6.28 -0.94 10.82
C GLY A 95 -5.88 0.08 9.76
N THR A 96 -4.71 0.70 9.90
CA THR A 96 -4.18 1.65 8.92
C THR A 96 -3.98 1.00 7.55
N ASN A 97 -3.48 -0.23 7.49
CA ASN A 97 -3.34 -0.97 6.23
C ASN A 97 -4.68 -1.14 5.49
N VAL A 98 -5.74 -1.54 6.20
CA VAL A 98 -7.07 -1.69 5.60
C VAL A 98 -7.59 -0.34 5.08
N VAL A 99 -7.40 0.73 5.85
CA VAL A 99 -7.82 2.08 5.46
C VAL A 99 -7.08 2.57 4.21
N VAL A 100 -5.75 2.39 4.16
CA VAL A 100 -4.92 2.79 3.02
C VAL A 100 -5.27 1.97 1.77
N ALA A 101 -5.41 0.65 1.91
CA ALA A 101 -5.80 -0.24 0.81
C ALA A 101 -7.19 0.14 0.25
N ALA A 102 -8.15 0.43 1.13
CA ALA A 102 -9.47 0.89 0.72
C ALA A 102 -9.40 2.24 -0.03
N ALA A 103 -8.64 3.21 0.49
CA ALA A 103 -8.48 4.51 -0.15
C ALA A 103 -7.84 4.40 -1.55
N LEU A 104 -6.81 3.57 -1.70
CA LEU A 104 -6.19 3.27 -3.00
C LEU A 104 -7.18 2.60 -3.96
N GLY A 105 -7.99 1.66 -3.47
CA GLY A 105 -9.05 1.03 -4.25
C GLY A 105 -10.09 2.03 -4.75
N VAL A 106 -10.51 2.99 -3.93
CA VAL A 106 -11.43 4.07 -4.35
C VAL A 106 -10.81 4.94 -5.46
N ILE A 107 -9.53 5.32 -5.32
CA ILE A 107 -8.81 6.07 -6.36
C ILE A 107 -8.77 5.27 -7.65
N MET A 108 -8.51 3.96 -7.58
CA MET A 108 -8.44 3.08 -8.73
C MET A 108 -9.79 2.94 -9.44
N ILE A 109 -10.89 2.83 -8.69
CA ILE A 109 -12.26 2.83 -9.24
C ILE A 109 -12.56 4.15 -9.94
N ALA A 110 -12.23 5.29 -9.32
CA ALA A 110 -12.44 6.60 -9.93
C ALA A 110 -11.68 6.74 -11.26
N ARG A 111 -10.43 6.25 -11.31
CA ARG A 111 -9.61 6.22 -12.54
C ARG A 111 -10.23 5.31 -13.60
N LEU A 112 -10.61 4.08 -13.25
CA LEU A 112 -11.26 3.15 -14.19
C LEU A 112 -12.58 3.73 -14.73
N HIS A 113 -13.38 4.36 -13.88
CA HIS A 113 -14.64 4.98 -14.28
C HIS A 113 -14.43 6.09 -15.31
N ALA A 114 -13.41 6.93 -15.13
CA ALA A 114 -13.02 7.94 -16.11
C ALA A 114 -12.54 7.30 -17.43
N MET A 115 -11.77 6.21 -17.36
CA MET A 115 -11.32 5.46 -18.55
C MET A 115 -12.47 4.81 -19.32
N TYR A 116 -13.51 4.34 -18.64
CA TYR A 116 -14.71 3.76 -19.24
C TYR A 116 -15.77 4.80 -19.65
N GLN A 117 -15.35 6.06 -19.85
CA GLN A 117 -16.23 7.17 -20.29
C GLN A 117 -17.45 7.39 -19.39
N GLY A 118 -17.34 7.10 -18.09
CA GLY A 118 -18.42 7.34 -17.14
C GLY A 118 -19.55 6.29 -17.18
N SER A 119 -19.29 5.08 -17.68
CA SER A 119 -20.30 4.01 -17.69
C SER A 119 -20.74 3.63 -16.28
N ARG A 120 -22.01 3.92 -15.94
CA ARG A 120 -22.61 3.63 -14.63
C ARG A 120 -22.69 2.13 -14.33
N MET A 121 -22.85 1.29 -15.36
CA MET A 121 -22.89 -0.17 -15.20
C MET A 121 -21.53 -0.73 -14.77
N MET A 122 -20.45 -0.23 -15.38
CA MET A 122 -19.10 -0.63 -15.00
C MET A 122 -18.76 -0.13 -13.59
N LEU A 123 -19.17 1.09 -13.25
CA LEU A 123 -19.00 1.61 -11.89
C LEU A 123 -19.71 0.73 -10.85
N ALA A 124 -20.97 0.38 -11.10
CA ALA A 124 -21.73 -0.49 -10.21
C ALA A 124 -21.05 -1.85 -10.03
N PHE A 125 -20.58 -2.47 -11.12
CA PHE A 125 -19.82 -3.72 -11.08
C PHE A 125 -18.54 -3.62 -10.22
N LEU A 126 -17.73 -2.58 -10.43
CA LEU A 126 -16.49 -2.36 -9.67
C LEU A 126 -16.77 -2.10 -8.19
N VAL A 127 -17.78 -1.29 -7.88
CA VAL A 127 -18.15 -0.96 -6.50
C VAL A 127 -18.64 -2.20 -5.75
N ILE A 128 -19.45 -3.07 -6.39
CA ILE A 128 -19.94 -4.30 -5.76
C ILE A 128 -18.78 -5.23 -5.40
N ILE A 129 -17.85 -5.48 -6.35
CA ILE A 129 -16.68 -6.34 -6.09
C ILE A 129 -15.81 -5.72 -4.99
N PHE A 130 -15.52 -4.42 -5.09
CA PHE A 130 -14.70 -3.71 -4.11
C PHE A 130 -15.29 -3.78 -2.71
N LEU A 131 -16.59 -3.52 -2.55
CA LEU A 131 -17.27 -3.60 -1.26
C LEU A 131 -17.22 -5.03 -0.72
N THR A 132 -17.42 -6.04 -1.57
CA THR A 132 -17.37 -7.45 -1.16
C THR A 132 -15.98 -7.80 -0.62
N VAL A 133 -14.91 -7.42 -1.32
CA VAL A 133 -13.51 -7.63 -0.90
C VAL A 133 -13.19 -6.88 0.39
N ASN A 134 -13.64 -5.63 0.54
CA ASN A 134 -13.35 -4.85 1.74
C ASN A 134 -14.09 -5.38 2.96
N ILE A 135 -15.37 -5.76 2.81
CA ILE A 135 -16.16 -6.33 3.90
C ILE A 135 -15.52 -7.64 4.37
N THR A 136 -15.11 -8.53 3.46
CA THR A 136 -14.42 -9.77 3.83
C THR A 136 -13.09 -9.48 4.53
N CYS A 137 -12.29 -8.53 4.04
CA CYS A 137 -11.04 -8.14 4.69
C CYS A 137 -11.27 -7.59 6.12
N VAL A 138 -12.28 -6.75 6.33
CA VAL A 138 -12.61 -6.20 7.66
C VAL A 138 -13.05 -7.30 8.62
N VAL A 139 -13.87 -8.26 8.16
CA VAL A 139 -14.30 -9.39 8.99
C VAL A 139 -13.12 -10.28 9.35
N LEU A 140 -12.27 -10.63 8.39
CA LEU A 140 -11.06 -11.44 8.64
C LEU A 140 -10.11 -10.72 9.61
N LEU A 141 -9.95 -9.40 9.46
CA LEU A 141 -9.15 -8.61 10.39
C LEU A 141 -9.74 -8.64 11.80
N ALA A 142 -11.05 -8.41 11.96
CA ALA A 142 -11.70 -8.43 13.26
C ALA A 142 -11.54 -9.78 13.97
N ILE A 143 -11.63 -10.89 13.21
CA ILE A 143 -11.36 -12.23 13.73
C ILE A 143 -9.88 -12.33 14.13
N GLY A 144 -8.94 -11.99 13.25
CA GLY A 144 -7.50 -12.08 13.52
C GLY A 144 -7.07 -11.25 14.74
N LEU A 145 -7.60 -10.04 14.90
CA LEU A 145 -7.31 -9.18 16.06
C LEU A 145 -7.84 -9.74 17.38
N LYS A 146 -8.94 -10.51 17.36
CA LYS A 146 -9.48 -11.16 18.57
C LYS A 146 -8.58 -12.27 19.10
N TYR A 147 -7.85 -12.94 18.19
CA TYR A 147 -6.95 -14.07 18.51
C TYR A 147 -5.46 -13.67 18.56
N ALA A 148 -5.13 -12.41 18.27
CA ALA A 148 -3.75 -11.93 18.34
C ALA A 148 -3.39 -11.56 19.78
N VAL A 149 -2.49 -12.31 20.40
CA VAL A 149 -1.84 -11.95 21.67
C VAL A 149 -0.40 -11.56 21.35
N GLY A 150 0.00 -10.33 21.68
CA GLY A 150 1.40 -9.92 21.60
C GLY A 150 2.19 -10.59 22.73
N GLU A 151 3.29 -11.28 22.41
CA GLU A 151 4.20 -11.82 23.42
C GLU A 151 5.61 -11.25 23.22
N GLU A 152 6.19 -10.68 24.27
CA GLU A 152 7.61 -10.33 24.26
C GLU A 152 8.51 -11.58 24.17
N LEU A 153 9.36 -11.62 23.13
CA LEU A 153 10.32 -12.70 22.90
C LEU A 153 11.75 -12.19 23.12
N ILE A 154 12.48 -12.79 24.04
CA ILE A 154 13.89 -12.44 24.33
C ILE A 154 14.79 -13.56 23.80
N LEU A 155 15.56 -13.25 22.76
CA LEU A 155 16.43 -14.20 22.07
C LEU A 155 17.89 -13.77 22.18
N SER A 156 18.70 -14.51 22.96
CA SER A 156 20.11 -14.18 23.21
C SER A 156 20.34 -12.71 23.59
N GLY A 157 19.46 -12.16 24.45
CA GLY A 157 19.51 -10.75 24.88
C GLY A 157 18.96 -9.73 23.87
N THR A 158 18.48 -10.17 22.70
CA THR A 158 17.78 -9.33 21.73
C THR A 158 16.29 -9.34 22.03
N TYR A 159 15.69 -8.15 22.17
CA TYR A 159 14.25 -8.00 22.35
C TYR A 159 13.57 -8.08 20.98
N LEU A 160 12.70 -9.07 20.79
CA LEU A 160 11.91 -9.23 19.59
C LEU A 160 10.44 -9.16 19.96
N CYS A 161 9.71 -8.37 19.18
CA CYS A 161 8.26 -8.32 19.29
C CYS A 161 7.69 -9.39 18.36
N VAL A 162 7.34 -10.55 18.93
CA VAL A 162 6.70 -11.62 18.16
C VAL A 162 5.27 -11.72 18.60
N TYR A 163 4.34 -11.59 17.67
CA TYR A 163 2.95 -11.85 17.95
C TYR A 163 2.82 -13.36 18.15
N GLY A 164 2.68 -13.80 19.42
CA GLY A 164 2.50 -15.20 19.78
C GLY A 164 1.19 -15.69 19.19
N VAL A 165 1.28 -16.54 18.16
CA VAL A 165 0.12 -16.94 17.38
C VAL A 165 -0.45 -18.23 17.92
N GLU A 166 -1.59 -18.14 18.59
CA GLU A 166 -2.47 -19.29 18.82
C GLU A 166 -3.36 -19.47 17.57
N GLY A 167 -3.07 -20.47 16.71
CA GLY A 167 -3.97 -20.94 15.64
C GLY A 167 -3.82 -20.33 14.22
N ASP A 168 -4.92 -20.32 13.46
CA ASP A 168 -5.05 -20.05 12.00
C ASP A 168 -4.78 -18.57 11.57
N SER A 169 -4.23 -17.73 12.43
CA SER A 169 -4.14 -16.28 12.21
C SER A 169 -3.19 -15.89 11.07
N SER A 170 -2.11 -16.66 10.85
CA SER A 170 -1.22 -16.47 9.70
C SER A 170 -1.95 -16.72 8.37
N LEU A 171 -2.90 -17.67 8.35
CA LEU A 171 -3.75 -17.92 7.20
C LEU A 171 -4.72 -16.76 6.98
N LEU A 172 -5.30 -16.18 8.03
CA LEU A 172 -6.18 -15.01 7.91
C LEU A 172 -5.47 -13.80 7.31
N ILE A 173 -4.25 -13.50 7.78
CA ILE A 173 -3.42 -12.42 7.21
C ILE A 173 -3.15 -12.73 5.73
N SER A 174 -2.69 -13.95 5.41
CA SER A 174 -2.43 -14.37 4.03
C SER A 174 -3.66 -14.24 3.14
N MET A 175 -4.85 -14.61 3.63
CA MET A 175 -6.11 -14.45 2.91
C MET A 175 -6.43 -12.98 2.60
N ILE A 176 -6.21 -12.07 3.55
CA ILE A 176 -6.39 -10.62 3.33
C ILE A 176 -5.48 -10.12 2.21
N TRP A 177 -4.20 -10.48 2.23
CA TRP A 177 -3.24 -10.11 1.19
C TRP A 177 -3.62 -10.65 -0.18
N MET A 178 -4.06 -11.92 -0.24
CA MET A 178 -4.51 -12.54 -1.49
C MET A 178 -5.74 -11.86 -2.06
N LEU A 179 -6.74 -11.54 -1.22
CA LEU A 179 -7.96 -10.86 -1.66
C LEU A 179 -7.67 -9.47 -2.25
N ASN A 180 -6.81 -8.69 -1.60
CA ASN A 180 -6.38 -7.39 -2.10
C ASN A 180 -5.60 -7.52 -3.42
N THR A 181 -4.68 -8.50 -3.50
CA THR A 181 -3.91 -8.76 -4.73
C THR A 181 -4.82 -9.14 -5.90
N ILE A 182 -5.82 -10.01 -5.67
CA ILE A 182 -6.80 -10.39 -6.70
C ILE A 182 -7.55 -9.16 -7.22
N TRP A 183 -7.99 -8.29 -6.31
CA TRP A 183 -8.65 -7.04 -6.67
C TRP A 183 -7.76 -6.13 -7.52
N GLU A 184 -6.50 -5.94 -7.12
CA GLU A 184 -5.52 -5.12 -7.84
C GLU A 184 -5.23 -5.67 -9.23
N VAL A 185 -5.03 -6.99 -9.35
CA VAL A 185 -4.81 -7.65 -10.64
C VAL A 185 -6.03 -7.47 -11.55
N LEU A 186 -7.24 -7.64 -11.02
CA LEU A 186 -8.47 -7.43 -11.80
C LEU A 186 -8.57 -5.99 -12.31
N ALA A 187 -8.34 -5.00 -11.45
CA ALA A 187 -8.37 -3.60 -11.84
C ALA A 187 -7.27 -3.24 -12.85
N LEU A 188 -6.07 -3.79 -12.67
CA LEU A 188 -4.96 -3.64 -13.61
C LEU A 188 -5.32 -4.23 -14.97
N CYS A 189 -5.83 -5.45 -15.03
CA CYS A 189 -6.24 -6.10 -16.28
C CYS A 189 -7.31 -5.28 -17.03
N LEU A 190 -8.31 -4.74 -16.33
CA LEU A 190 -9.33 -3.88 -16.91
C LEU A 190 -8.74 -2.57 -17.44
N SER A 191 -7.82 -1.94 -16.70
CA SER A 191 -7.14 -0.71 -17.13
C SER A 191 -6.33 -0.94 -18.42
N VAL A 192 -5.57 -2.04 -18.48
CA VAL A 192 -4.77 -2.43 -19.63
C VAL A 192 -5.68 -2.74 -20.82
N TRP A 193 -6.78 -3.46 -20.61
CA TRP A 193 -7.73 -3.79 -21.67
C TRP A 193 -8.32 -2.54 -22.33
N VAL A 194 -8.76 -1.55 -21.53
CA VAL A 194 -9.27 -0.28 -22.06
C VAL A 194 -8.19 0.50 -22.79
N ALA A 195 -7.00 0.59 -22.22
CA ALA A 195 -5.86 1.25 -22.86
C ALA A 195 -5.59 0.62 -24.24
N VAL A 196 -5.46 -0.70 -24.31
CA VAL A 196 -5.23 -1.44 -25.57
C VAL A 196 -6.38 -1.24 -26.56
N LYS A 197 -7.64 -1.28 -26.11
CA LYS A 197 -8.81 -1.05 -26.96
C LYS A 197 -8.79 0.36 -27.57
N HIS A 198 -8.47 1.38 -26.78
CA HIS A 198 -8.33 2.76 -27.28
C HIS A 198 -7.16 2.90 -28.24
N PHE A 199 -6.01 2.30 -27.95
CA PHE A 199 -4.86 2.32 -28.85
C PHE A 199 -5.14 1.60 -30.16
N ARG A 200 -5.79 0.44 -30.14
CA ARG A 200 -6.17 -0.31 -31.36
C ARG A 200 -7.15 0.48 -32.21
N LYS A 201 -8.18 1.09 -31.60
CA LYS A 201 -9.16 1.92 -32.31
C LYS A 201 -8.49 3.15 -32.94
N ARG A 202 -7.65 3.87 -32.17
CA ARG A 202 -6.88 5.02 -32.70
C ARG A 202 -5.88 4.64 -33.79
N ARG A 203 -5.24 3.47 -33.70
CA ARG A 203 -4.31 2.99 -34.73
C ARG A 203 -5.04 2.66 -36.03
N LEU A 204 -6.22 2.05 -35.93
CA LEU A 204 -7.09 1.77 -37.08
C LEU A 204 -7.62 3.06 -37.72
N ASP A 205 -7.93 4.08 -36.93
CA ASP A 205 -8.33 5.40 -37.45
C ASP A 205 -7.12 6.16 -38.07
N SER A 206 -5.90 5.95 -37.55
CA SER A 206 -4.67 6.60 -38.07
C SER A 206 -4.15 6.02 -39.40
N SER A 207 -4.52 4.79 -39.78
CA SER A 207 -4.18 4.29 -41.13
C SER A 207 -4.88 5.09 -42.25
N THR A 208 -5.79 5.99 -41.90
CA THR A 208 -6.49 6.89 -42.82
C THR A 208 -5.93 8.33 -42.78
N GLY A 209 -4.93 8.66 -41.92
CA GLY A 209 -4.43 10.03 -41.75
C GLY A 209 -2.93 10.12 -41.42
N SER A 210 -2.12 10.41 -42.45
CA SER A 210 -0.64 10.52 -42.47
C SER A 210 -0.02 11.51 -41.43
N THR A 211 -0.79 12.36 -40.77
CA THR A 211 -0.30 13.48 -39.96
C THR A 211 0.07 13.15 -38.50
N ILE A 212 -0.18 11.92 -38.03
CA ILE A 212 0.01 11.55 -36.61
C ILE A 212 1.40 10.97 -36.29
N GLY A 213 2.11 10.44 -37.29
CA GLY A 213 3.49 9.96 -37.12
C GLY A 213 4.43 11.06 -36.60
N ASP A 214 4.20 12.30 -37.01
CA ASP A 214 5.00 13.46 -36.62
C ASP A 214 4.76 13.86 -35.15
N TYR A 215 3.53 13.81 -34.65
CA TYR A 215 3.23 14.09 -33.25
C TYR A 215 3.84 13.05 -32.29
N PHE A 216 3.83 11.77 -32.69
CA PHE A 216 4.46 10.72 -31.90
C PHE A 216 5.98 10.86 -31.86
N ARG A 217 6.59 11.27 -32.98
CA ARG A 217 8.02 11.58 -33.04
C ARG A 217 8.36 12.75 -32.11
N VAL A 218 7.55 13.81 -32.11
CA VAL A 218 7.71 14.97 -31.21
C VAL A 218 7.52 14.58 -29.73
N LEU A 219 6.55 13.73 -29.41
CA LEU A 219 6.28 13.28 -28.03
C LEU A 219 7.41 12.39 -27.47
N ILE A 220 7.96 11.49 -28.29
CA ILE A 220 9.13 10.68 -27.90
C ILE A 220 10.35 11.59 -27.73
N GLN A 221 10.53 12.57 -28.62
CA GLN A 221 11.63 13.52 -28.55
C GLN A 221 11.53 14.41 -27.29
N SER A 222 10.32 14.79 -26.85
CA SER A 222 10.13 15.60 -25.64
C SER A 222 10.25 14.82 -24.34
N HIS A 223 9.82 13.55 -24.29
CA HIS A 223 9.89 12.75 -23.06
C HIS A 223 11.23 12.02 -22.86
N VAL A 224 11.96 11.67 -23.92
CA VAL A 224 13.23 10.92 -23.81
C VAL A 224 14.45 11.85 -23.69
N LEU A 225 14.47 12.99 -24.37
CA LEU A 225 15.61 13.93 -24.30
C LEU A 225 15.58 14.83 -23.06
N TYR A 226 14.48 14.90 -22.32
CA TYR A 226 14.42 15.64 -21.06
C TYR A 226 15.26 14.98 -19.95
N PHE A 227 15.49 13.67 -20.04
CA PHE A 227 16.33 12.93 -19.07
C PHE A 227 17.80 12.81 -19.49
N ALA A 228 18.17 13.30 -20.68
CA ALA A 228 19.52 13.17 -21.24
C ALA A 228 20.33 14.48 -21.23
N ARG A 229 19.94 15.47 -20.41
CA ARG A 229 20.68 16.72 -20.25
C ARG A 229 20.92 17.05 -18.79
#